data_AF-A0AAV9DDI6-F1
#
_entry.id   AF-A0AAV9DDI6-F1
#
_cell.length_a   1.000
_cell.length_b   1.000
_cell.length_c   1.000
_cell.angle_alpha   90.00
_cell.angle_beta   90.00
_cell.angle_gamma   90.00
#
_symmetry.space_group_name_H-M   'P 1'
#
loop_
_entity.id
_entity.type
_entity.pdbx_description
1 polymer ?
#
loop_
_entity_poly.entity_id
_entity_poly.type
_entity_poly.pdbx_seq_one_letter_code
_entity_poly.pdbx_strand_id
1 'polypeptide(L)'
;MSPRIKSKVFDEGSCLGEAVVIPTKSQSFQFPNNEIRITRLSPPSERCRPLSVLLTISPLSVCCKIESGLSQDQPLLNSLHFTCLRDRKTAVVSAGEEDLHLVAMMSKNENYPCFWCCSVPVGLYEPCLAMLNLRCLAIVFDLDETLIVANTMKSFEDRIEAITRRISDEDDPGRISGMSAELKRYLEDKALLKQYAEGDHVLDNGRLIRAQNEEVLSVSDGRELIVRPVIRLQERNTILTRINPEV
;
A
#
# COMPACT_ATOMS: atom_id res chain seq x y z
N MET A 1 3.85 -29.30 -20.23
CA MET A 1 3.09 -28.95 -19.01
C MET A 1 4.04 -28.24 -18.06
N SER A 2 3.60 -27.16 -17.38
CA SER A 2 4.41 -26.58 -16.29
C SER A 2 4.55 -27.62 -15.16
N PRO A 3 5.72 -27.71 -14.50
CA PRO A 3 5.90 -28.63 -13.39
C PRO A 3 4.94 -28.27 -12.24
N ARG A 4 4.42 -29.29 -11.56
CA ARG A 4 3.60 -29.16 -10.35
C ARG A 4 4.40 -29.68 -9.17
N ILE A 5 4.80 -28.79 -8.28
CA ILE A 5 5.71 -29.11 -7.16
C ILE A 5 4.90 -29.06 -5.88
N LYS A 6 4.85 -30.17 -5.13
CA LYS A 6 4.21 -30.18 -3.80
C LYS A 6 5.12 -29.44 -2.81
N SER A 7 4.55 -28.53 -2.05
CA SER A 7 5.25 -27.77 -1.02
C SER A 7 4.41 -27.68 0.26
N LYS A 8 5.08 -27.60 1.40
CA LYS A 8 4.42 -27.37 2.70
C LYS A 8 4.41 -25.87 3.00
N VAL A 9 3.30 -25.36 3.53
CA VAL A 9 3.15 -23.97 3.93
C VAL A 9 3.30 -23.87 5.45
N PHE A 10 4.16 -22.98 5.90
CA PHE A 10 4.41 -22.71 7.30
C PHE A 10 4.22 -21.23 7.62
N ASP A 11 3.72 -20.96 8.81
CA ASP A 11 3.64 -19.62 9.41
C ASP A 11 4.07 -19.72 10.87
N GLU A 12 5.04 -18.89 11.27
CA GLU A 12 5.67 -18.92 12.61
C GLU A 12 6.07 -20.34 13.11
N GLY A 13 6.46 -21.22 12.19
CA GLY A 13 6.83 -22.62 12.48
C GLY A 13 5.67 -23.62 12.52
N SER A 14 4.42 -23.16 12.47
CA SER A 14 3.23 -24.02 12.38
C SER A 14 2.94 -24.40 10.93
N CYS A 15 2.74 -25.70 10.66
CA CYS A 15 2.36 -26.18 9.33
C CYS A 15 0.90 -25.86 9.05
N LEU A 16 0.64 -24.96 8.10
CA LEU A 16 -0.72 -24.56 7.70
C LEU A 16 -1.35 -25.55 6.72
N GLY A 17 -0.52 -26.31 5.98
CA GLY A 17 -1.00 -27.29 5.02
C GLY A 17 -0.04 -27.58 3.86
N GLU A 18 -0.56 -28.30 2.85
CA GLU A 18 0.13 -28.64 1.60
C GLU A 18 -0.46 -27.86 0.42
N ALA A 19 0.43 -27.31 -0.40
CA ALA A 19 0.07 -26.60 -1.61
C ALA A 19 0.87 -27.12 -2.82
N VAL A 20 0.31 -26.91 -4.00
CA VAL A 20 0.92 -27.21 -5.28
C VAL A 20 1.41 -25.90 -5.89
N VAL A 21 2.71 -25.82 -6.11
CA VAL A 21 3.38 -24.70 -6.77
C VAL A 21 3.44 -24.98 -8.27
N ILE A 22 2.98 -24.02 -9.07
CA ILE A 22 2.91 -24.06 -10.52
C ILE A 22 3.70 -22.86 -11.05
N PRO A 23 4.98 -23.05 -11.43
CA PRO A 23 5.81 -21.98 -11.97
C PRO A 23 5.24 -21.39 -13.26
N THR A 24 5.41 -20.08 -13.44
CA THR A 24 5.11 -19.42 -14.72
C THR A 24 6.24 -19.72 -15.73
N LYS A 25 5.93 -19.61 -17.03
CA LYS A 25 6.72 -20.19 -18.13
C LYS A 25 8.16 -19.63 -18.29
N SER A 26 8.61 -18.69 -17.47
CA SER A 26 9.89 -17.97 -17.65
C SER A 26 10.99 -18.32 -16.65
N GLN A 27 10.70 -18.98 -15.52
CA GLN A 27 11.72 -19.30 -14.50
C GLN A 27 11.47 -20.67 -13.88
N SER A 28 12.55 -21.45 -13.67
CA SER A 28 12.56 -22.64 -12.83
C SER A 28 12.46 -22.23 -11.36
N PHE A 29 11.37 -21.56 -11.00
CA PHE A 29 11.15 -21.05 -9.65
C PHE A 29 10.74 -22.20 -8.73
N GLN A 30 11.45 -22.33 -7.62
CA GLN A 30 11.19 -23.35 -6.61
C GLN A 30 11.54 -22.78 -5.23
N PHE A 31 10.66 -23.01 -4.25
CA PHE A 31 10.93 -22.66 -2.87
C PHE A 31 12.03 -23.56 -2.28
N PRO A 32 12.92 -23.05 -1.42
CA PRO A 32 13.91 -23.86 -0.73
C PRO A 32 13.26 -25.03 0.01
N ASN A 33 13.81 -26.24 -0.16
CA ASN A 33 13.30 -27.48 0.45
C ASN A 33 11.83 -27.82 0.12
N ASN A 34 11.23 -27.18 -0.89
CA ASN A 34 9.79 -27.23 -1.14
C ASN A 34 8.96 -26.77 0.08
N GLU A 35 9.44 -25.75 0.78
CA GLU A 35 8.75 -25.15 1.92
C GLU A 35 8.47 -23.68 1.67
N ILE A 36 7.21 -23.30 1.78
CA ILE A 36 6.75 -21.92 1.74
C ILE A 36 6.69 -21.44 3.19
N ARG A 37 7.69 -20.66 3.62
CA ARG A 37 7.82 -20.18 4.99
C ARG A 37 7.43 -18.70 5.07
N ILE A 38 6.20 -18.44 5.52
CA ILE A 38 5.68 -17.10 5.69
C ILE A 38 6.44 -16.44 6.85
N THR A 39 6.96 -15.25 6.59
CA THR A 39 7.71 -14.45 7.57
C THR A 39 6.83 -13.39 8.22
N ARG A 40 5.90 -12.81 7.46
CA ARG A 40 4.95 -11.79 7.95
C ARG A 40 3.73 -11.66 7.03
N LEU A 41 2.70 -10.97 7.51
CA LEU A 41 1.66 -10.39 6.68
C LEU A 41 2.00 -8.94 6.34
N SER A 42 1.76 -8.53 5.10
CA SER A 42 1.95 -7.13 4.70
C SER A 42 0.92 -6.20 5.36
N PRO A 43 1.18 -4.88 5.38
CA PRO A 43 0.15 -3.89 5.65
C PRO A 43 -1.04 -4.03 4.68
N PRO A 44 -2.26 -3.63 5.10
CA PRO A 44 -3.45 -3.71 4.25
C PRO A 44 -3.43 -2.64 3.15
N SER A 45 -3.94 -2.98 1.98
CA SER A 45 -4.13 -2.02 0.88
C SER A 45 -5.52 -1.38 0.90
N GLU A 46 -5.56 -0.05 0.94
CA GLU A 46 -6.82 0.70 1.07
C GLU A 46 -7.44 1.05 -0.28
N ARG A 47 -6.61 1.34 -1.29
CA ARG A 47 -7.10 1.81 -2.61
C ARG A 47 -7.19 0.69 -3.63
N CYS A 48 -6.09 -0.03 -3.81
CA CYS A 48 -5.93 -1.01 -4.88
C CYS A 48 -5.95 -2.43 -4.31
N ARG A 49 -6.20 -3.44 -5.15
CA ARG A 49 -5.90 -4.82 -4.72
C ARG A 49 -4.38 -5.01 -4.63
N PRO A 50 -3.87 -5.83 -3.71
CA PRO A 50 -2.41 -6.06 -3.60
C PRO A 50 -1.75 -6.45 -4.93
N LEU A 51 -2.43 -7.27 -5.75
CA LEU A 51 -1.94 -7.63 -7.09
C LEU A 51 -1.75 -6.40 -7.98
N SER A 52 -2.67 -5.44 -7.95
CA SER A 52 -2.56 -4.22 -8.76
C SER A 52 -1.35 -3.39 -8.33
N VAL A 53 -1.10 -3.27 -7.03
CA VAL A 53 0.09 -2.59 -6.51
C VAL A 53 1.37 -3.27 -7.00
N LEU A 54 1.45 -4.60 -6.84
CA LEU A 54 2.62 -5.39 -7.26
C LEU A 54 2.89 -5.29 -8.75
N LEU A 55 1.86 -5.36 -9.59
CA LEU A 55 2.01 -5.23 -11.04
C LEU A 55 2.41 -3.81 -11.49
N THR A 56 2.08 -2.78 -10.70
CA THR A 56 2.51 -1.40 -10.96
C THR A 56 3.99 -1.20 -10.63
N ILE A 57 4.47 -1.73 -9.50
CA ILE A 57 5.84 -1.49 -9.02
C ILE A 57 6.86 -2.48 -9.59
N SER A 58 6.40 -3.68 -9.96
CA SER A 58 7.23 -4.74 -10.55
C SER A 58 6.42 -5.47 -11.64
N PRO A 59 6.37 -4.92 -12.86
CA PRO A 59 5.71 -5.58 -13.98
C PRO A 59 6.35 -6.95 -14.24
N LEU A 60 5.53 -7.97 -14.52
CA LEU A 60 5.98 -9.37 -14.73
C LEU A 60 6.54 -10.08 -13.48
N SER A 61 6.29 -9.55 -12.28
CA SER A 61 6.71 -10.16 -11.00
C SER A 61 6.12 -11.54 -10.68
N VAL A 62 5.08 -11.99 -11.39
CA VAL A 62 4.40 -13.25 -11.07
C VAL A 62 5.29 -14.46 -11.42
N CYS A 63 5.92 -15.05 -10.41
CA CYS A 63 6.85 -16.17 -10.57
C CYS A 63 6.15 -17.54 -10.52
N CYS A 64 5.09 -17.70 -9.73
CA CYS A 64 4.32 -18.94 -9.68
C CYS A 64 2.89 -18.73 -9.18
N LYS A 65 2.05 -19.73 -9.43
CA LYS A 65 0.74 -19.89 -8.78
C LYS A 65 0.83 -20.98 -7.73
N ILE A 66 0.09 -20.81 -6.65
CA ILE A 66 0.04 -21.74 -5.53
C ILE A 66 -1.43 -22.11 -5.33
N GLU A 67 -1.73 -23.38 -5.40
CA GLU A 67 -3.09 -23.90 -5.25
C GLU A 67 -3.09 -24.93 -4.11
N SER A 68 -4.11 -24.92 -3.26
CA SER A 68 -4.30 -26.00 -2.30
C SER A 68 -4.46 -27.33 -3.04
N GLY A 69 -3.85 -28.41 -2.52
CA GLY A 69 -4.10 -29.75 -3.04
C GLY A 69 -5.59 -30.12 -2.93
N LEU A 70 -6.14 -30.76 -3.97
CA LEU A 70 -7.56 -31.16 -4.10
C LEU A 70 -8.05 -32.17 -3.02
N SER A 71 -7.18 -32.62 -2.12
CA SER A 71 -7.37 -33.89 -1.41
C SER A 71 -7.65 -33.76 0.09
N GLN A 72 -7.57 -32.58 0.71
CA GLN A 72 -7.85 -32.40 2.13
C GLN A 72 -8.47 -31.02 2.41
N ASP A 73 -9.41 -30.97 3.36
CA ASP A 73 -9.86 -29.71 3.96
C ASP A 73 -8.72 -29.15 4.83
N GLN A 74 -8.17 -28.00 4.44
CA GLN A 74 -6.99 -27.39 5.06
C GLN A 74 -7.40 -26.08 5.77
N PRO A 75 -7.99 -26.16 6.98
CA PRO A 75 -8.67 -25.03 7.60
C PRO A 75 -7.72 -23.85 7.88
N LEU A 76 -6.46 -24.12 8.21
CA LEU A 76 -5.46 -23.08 8.48
C LEU A 76 -5.03 -22.35 7.21
N LEU A 77 -4.78 -23.09 6.11
CA LEU A 77 -4.48 -22.49 4.81
C LEU A 77 -5.68 -21.71 4.24
N ASN A 78 -6.91 -22.23 4.45
CA ASN A 78 -8.15 -21.53 4.14
C ASN A 78 -8.23 -20.22 4.93
N SER A 79 -7.98 -20.26 6.24
CA SER A 79 -8.01 -19.08 7.11
C SER A 79 -7.01 -18.01 6.68
N LEU A 80 -5.78 -18.40 6.32
CA LEU A 80 -4.78 -17.49 5.77
C LEU A 80 -5.26 -16.82 4.48
N HIS A 81 -5.81 -17.61 3.55
CA HIS A 81 -6.33 -17.11 2.28
C HIS A 81 -7.47 -16.10 2.49
N PHE A 82 -8.46 -16.45 3.31
CA PHE A 82 -9.56 -15.55 3.65
C PHE A 82 -9.08 -14.27 4.32
N THR A 83 -8.13 -14.36 5.24
CA THR A 83 -7.54 -13.20 5.92
C THR A 83 -6.85 -12.28 4.92
N CYS A 84 -6.00 -12.81 4.04
CA CYS A 84 -5.33 -12.02 3.00
C CYS A 84 -6.32 -11.36 2.04
N LEU A 85 -7.36 -12.09 1.62
CA LEU A 85 -8.37 -11.58 0.70
C LEU A 85 -9.24 -10.49 1.33
N ARG A 86 -9.76 -10.73 2.54
CA ARG A 86 -10.63 -9.81 3.28
C ARG A 86 -9.89 -8.54 3.67
N ASP A 87 -8.70 -8.68 4.23
CA ASP A 87 -7.93 -7.56 4.79
C ASP A 87 -7.05 -6.90 3.74
N ARG A 88 -7.09 -7.38 2.48
CA ARG A 88 -6.27 -6.90 1.35
C ARG A 88 -4.79 -6.88 1.71
N LYS A 89 -4.33 -7.96 2.33
CA LYS A 89 -2.94 -8.21 2.70
C LYS A 89 -2.33 -9.27 1.79
N THR A 90 -1.03 -9.42 1.90
CA THR A 90 -0.27 -10.52 1.30
C THR A 90 0.46 -11.27 2.39
N ALA A 91 0.61 -12.57 2.24
CA ALA A 91 1.57 -13.33 3.05
C ALA A 91 2.94 -13.20 2.38
N VAL A 92 3.95 -12.82 3.15
CA VAL A 92 5.29 -12.52 2.62
C VAL A 92 6.23 -13.66 2.96
N VAL A 93 7.02 -14.09 1.98
CA VAL A 93 8.11 -15.05 2.13
C VAL A 93 9.40 -14.35 1.74
N SER A 94 10.37 -14.29 2.63
CA SER A 94 11.65 -13.64 2.35
C SER A 94 12.58 -14.60 1.61
N ALA A 95 13.12 -14.16 0.47
CA ALA A 95 13.93 -14.97 -0.44
C ALA A 95 15.20 -14.21 -0.87
N GLY A 96 16.17 -14.08 0.05
CA GLY A 96 17.40 -13.33 -0.20
C GLY A 96 17.12 -11.84 -0.34
N GLU A 97 17.44 -11.26 -1.51
CA GLU A 97 17.24 -9.84 -1.83
C GLU A 97 15.82 -9.52 -2.34
N GLU A 98 14.94 -10.53 -2.44
CA GLU A 98 13.56 -10.37 -2.85
C GLU A 98 12.58 -10.79 -1.74
N ASP A 99 11.47 -10.05 -1.64
CA ASP A 99 10.28 -10.46 -0.90
C ASP A 99 9.27 -11.06 -1.90
N LEU A 100 8.81 -12.28 -1.60
CA LEU A 100 7.78 -12.97 -2.35
C LEU A 100 6.42 -12.73 -1.70
N HIS A 101 5.58 -11.97 -2.38
CA HIS A 101 4.22 -11.67 -1.92
C HIS A 101 3.23 -12.70 -2.46
N LEU A 102 2.64 -13.49 -1.57
CA LEU A 102 1.55 -14.41 -1.86
C LEU A 102 0.22 -13.64 -1.82
N VAL A 103 -0.31 -13.33 -3.00
CA VAL A 103 -1.56 -12.59 -3.16
C VAL A 103 -2.73 -13.57 -3.25
N ALA A 104 -3.66 -13.53 -2.30
CA ALA A 104 -4.87 -14.33 -2.34
C ALA A 104 -5.74 -13.95 -3.54
N MET A 105 -6.10 -14.94 -4.34
CA MET A 105 -6.93 -14.79 -5.53
C MET A 105 -8.26 -15.53 -5.35
N MET A 106 -9.34 -14.93 -5.85
CA MET A 106 -10.62 -15.64 -5.99
C MET A 106 -10.55 -16.55 -7.22
N SER A 107 -10.75 -17.85 -7.03
CA SER A 107 -10.96 -18.75 -8.17
C SER A 107 -12.42 -18.67 -8.63
N LYS A 108 -12.65 -18.63 -9.94
CA LYS A 108 -14.02 -18.60 -10.50
C LYS A 108 -14.73 -19.95 -10.40
N ASN A 109 -13.98 -21.04 -10.26
CA ASN A 109 -14.49 -22.41 -10.43
C ASN A 109 -14.18 -23.33 -9.25
N GLU A 110 -13.46 -22.86 -8.22
CA GLU A 110 -12.84 -23.75 -7.23
C GLU A 110 -12.96 -23.16 -5.82
N ASN A 111 -13.45 -23.95 -4.86
CA ASN A 111 -13.65 -23.56 -3.47
C ASN A 111 -12.37 -23.65 -2.62
N TYR A 112 -11.18 -23.65 -3.23
CA TYR A 112 -9.92 -23.83 -2.52
C TYR A 112 -9.02 -22.59 -2.57
N PRO A 113 -8.09 -22.44 -1.59
CA PRO A 113 -7.11 -21.37 -1.56
C PRO A 113 -6.24 -21.33 -2.82
N CYS A 114 -6.19 -20.17 -3.44
CA CYS A 114 -5.31 -19.89 -4.56
C CYS A 114 -4.53 -18.61 -4.30
N PHE A 115 -3.21 -18.66 -4.46
CA PHE A 115 -2.33 -17.51 -4.35
C PHE A 115 -1.53 -17.32 -5.64
N TRP A 116 -1.31 -16.06 -6.00
CA TRP A 116 -0.30 -15.68 -6.99
C TRP A 116 0.92 -15.16 -6.25
N CYS A 117 2.07 -15.74 -6.54
CA CYS A 117 3.34 -15.34 -5.94
C CYS A 117 4.00 -14.29 -6.82
N CYS A 118 4.22 -13.09 -6.28
CA CYS A 118 4.87 -11.99 -6.97
C CYS A 118 6.22 -11.69 -6.29
N SER A 119 7.30 -11.60 -7.07
CA SER A 119 8.61 -11.21 -6.56
C SER A 119 8.86 -9.71 -6.69
N VAL A 120 9.33 -9.09 -5.62
CA VAL A 120 9.75 -7.68 -5.59
C VAL A 120 11.02 -7.54 -4.75
N PRO A 121 11.87 -6.54 -5.02
CA PRO A 121 12.99 -6.22 -4.15
C PRO A 121 12.53 -5.98 -2.70
N VAL A 122 13.31 -6.48 -1.73
CA VAL A 122 13.02 -6.27 -0.30
C VAL A 122 12.86 -4.78 -0.02
N GLY A 123 11.82 -4.45 0.75
CA GLY A 123 11.56 -3.07 1.17
C GLY A 123 10.90 -2.18 0.11
N LEU A 124 10.60 -2.66 -1.10
CA LEU A 124 9.91 -1.85 -2.12
C LEU A 124 8.39 -1.80 -1.92
N TYR A 125 7.76 -2.92 -1.57
CA TYR A 125 6.30 -3.01 -1.51
C TYR A 125 5.68 -2.08 -0.48
N GLU A 126 6.21 -2.03 0.75
CA GLU A 126 5.59 -1.28 1.85
C GLU A 126 5.65 0.24 1.64
N PRO A 127 6.77 0.86 1.24
CA PRO A 127 6.80 2.29 0.90
C PRO A 127 5.91 2.63 -0.30
N CYS A 128 5.90 1.80 -1.34
CA CYS A 128 5.00 2.03 -2.48
C CYS A 128 3.53 1.88 -2.11
N LEU A 129 3.19 0.88 -1.30
CA LEU A 129 1.85 0.69 -0.76
C LEU A 129 1.46 1.88 0.10
N ALA A 130 2.36 2.35 0.97
CA ALA A 130 2.16 3.54 1.76
C ALA A 130 1.84 4.72 0.84
N MET A 131 2.67 5.02 -0.17
CA MET A 131 2.45 6.10 -1.15
C MET A 131 1.14 5.96 -1.93
N LEU A 132 0.72 4.75 -2.28
CA LEU A 132 -0.56 4.53 -2.99
C LEU A 132 -1.75 4.65 -2.05
N ASN A 133 -1.60 4.21 -0.80
CA ASN A 133 -2.58 4.42 0.27
C ASN A 133 -2.61 5.90 0.70
N LEU A 134 -1.51 6.65 0.51
CA LEU A 134 -1.40 8.04 0.91
C LEU A 134 -2.54 8.84 0.28
N ARG A 135 -3.23 9.51 1.19
CA ARG A 135 -3.90 10.82 1.15
C ARG A 135 -3.82 11.62 -0.16
N CYS A 136 -4.84 12.44 -0.39
CA CYS A 136 -4.98 13.35 -1.52
C CYS A 136 -4.05 14.57 -1.45
N LEU A 137 -3.20 14.65 -0.43
CA LEU A 137 -2.13 15.64 -0.33
C LEU A 137 -1.05 15.36 -1.37
N ALA A 138 -0.48 16.43 -1.91
CA ALA A 138 0.61 16.40 -2.88
C ALA A 138 1.77 15.51 -2.39
N ILE A 139 2.33 14.70 -3.29
CA ILE A 139 3.59 13.98 -3.05
C ILE A 139 4.74 14.89 -3.49
N VAL A 140 5.62 15.20 -2.55
CA VAL A 140 6.89 15.91 -2.79
C VAL A 140 8.01 14.94 -2.45
N PHE A 141 8.84 14.58 -3.43
CA PHE A 141 10.09 13.88 -3.17
C PHE A 141 11.16 14.88 -2.73
N ASP A 142 12.02 14.47 -1.81
CA ASP A 142 12.91 15.39 -1.13
C ASP A 142 14.02 15.97 -2.04
N LEU A 143 14.24 17.26 -1.79
CA LEU A 143 15.33 18.21 -2.08
C LEU A 143 15.68 18.70 -3.50
N ASP A 144 15.51 17.96 -4.60
CA ASP A 144 15.96 18.44 -5.93
C ASP A 144 14.84 18.54 -6.99
N GLU A 145 13.74 19.25 -6.65
CA GLU A 145 12.78 19.76 -7.64
C GLU A 145 11.95 18.72 -8.43
N THR A 146 11.12 17.91 -7.77
CA THR A 146 9.96 17.34 -8.47
C THR A 146 8.71 17.32 -7.61
N LEU A 147 7.86 18.34 -7.79
CA LEU A 147 6.47 18.32 -7.38
C LEU A 147 5.70 17.43 -8.37
N ILE A 148 5.23 16.26 -7.94
CA ILE A 148 4.52 15.34 -8.85
C ILE A 148 3.08 15.80 -9.08
N VAL A 149 2.43 16.35 -8.05
CA VAL A 149 1.06 16.89 -8.10
C VAL A 149 0.94 18.06 -7.15
N ALA A 150 0.32 19.16 -7.57
CA ALA A 150 -0.05 20.27 -6.70
C ALA A 150 -1.58 20.26 -6.49
N ASN A 151 -2.02 20.36 -5.24
CA ASN A 151 -3.43 20.61 -4.92
C ASN A 151 -3.56 21.95 -4.18
N THR A 152 -4.54 22.75 -4.58
CA THR A 152 -4.93 23.98 -3.90
C THR A 152 -6.15 23.72 -3.02
N MET A 153 -6.44 24.60 -2.05
CA MET A 153 -7.67 24.47 -1.25
C MET A 153 -8.92 24.41 -2.14
N LYS A 154 -8.93 25.19 -3.24
CA LYS A 154 -9.99 25.17 -4.24
C LYS A 154 -10.06 23.82 -4.98
N SER A 155 -8.93 23.23 -5.39
CA SER A 155 -8.96 21.92 -6.05
C SER A 155 -9.45 20.80 -5.13
N PHE A 156 -9.20 20.89 -3.81
CA PHE A 156 -9.83 20.02 -2.82
C PHE A 156 -11.36 20.19 -2.79
N GLU A 157 -11.85 21.42 -2.74
CA GLU A 157 -13.28 21.75 -2.72
C GLU A 157 -14.02 21.25 -3.96
N ASP A 158 -13.50 21.59 -5.13
CA ASP A 158 -14.07 21.18 -6.42
C ASP A 158 -14.14 19.64 -6.52
N ARG A 159 -13.11 18.94 -6.02
CA ARG A 159 -13.06 17.48 -6.06
C ARG A 159 -13.99 16.81 -5.05
N ILE A 160 -14.10 17.37 -3.83
CA ILE A 160 -15.08 16.95 -2.82
C ILE A 160 -16.50 17.06 -3.39
N GLU A 161 -16.82 18.20 -4.00
CA GLU A 161 -18.14 18.42 -4.60
C GLU A 161 -18.42 17.43 -5.74
N ALA A 162 -17.46 17.26 -6.65
CA ALA A 162 -17.60 16.33 -7.77
C ALA A 162 -17.83 14.88 -7.31
N ILE A 163 -17.09 14.41 -6.30
CA ILE A 163 -17.28 13.05 -5.75
C ILE A 163 -18.63 12.94 -5.04
N THR A 164 -19.02 13.96 -4.26
CA THR A 164 -20.30 13.97 -3.55
C THR A 164 -21.48 13.86 -4.51
N ARG A 165 -21.46 14.61 -5.62
CA ARG A 165 -22.48 14.51 -6.67
C ARG A 165 -22.52 13.10 -7.29
N ARG A 166 -21.36 12.55 -7.65
CA ARG A 166 -21.26 11.20 -8.22
C ARG A 166 -21.76 10.10 -7.28
N ILE A 167 -21.60 10.26 -5.97
CA ILE A 167 -22.15 9.32 -4.98
C ILE A 167 -23.67 9.37 -4.97
N SER A 168 -24.27 10.58 -5.04
CA SER A 168 -25.72 10.74 -5.08
C SER A 168 -26.37 10.11 -6.32
N ASP A 169 -25.63 10.04 -7.42
CA ASP A 169 -26.09 9.52 -8.72
C ASP A 169 -25.69 8.05 -8.97
N GLU A 170 -25.11 7.35 -7.99
CA GLU A 170 -24.63 5.97 -8.13
C GLU A 170 -25.49 4.99 -7.33
N ASP A 171 -25.84 3.85 -7.93
CA ASP A 171 -26.67 2.82 -7.31
C ASP A 171 -25.87 1.61 -6.81
N ASP A 172 -24.68 1.34 -7.38
CA ASP A 172 -23.89 0.16 -7.00
C ASP A 172 -23.25 0.35 -5.61
N PRO A 173 -23.58 -0.49 -4.61
CA PRO A 173 -23.08 -0.33 -3.24
C PRO A 173 -21.55 -0.41 -3.13
N GLY A 174 -20.91 -1.21 -4.00
CA GLY A 174 -19.46 -1.36 -4.03
C GLY A 174 -18.76 -0.08 -4.51
N ARG A 175 -19.31 0.54 -5.55
CA ARG A 175 -18.83 1.80 -6.11
C ARG A 175 -19.10 2.98 -5.17
N ILE A 176 -20.28 3.04 -4.56
CA ILE A 176 -20.61 4.01 -3.51
C ILE A 176 -19.60 3.92 -2.36
N SER A 177 -19.31 2.70 -1.87
CA SER A 177 -18.34 2.49 -0.80
C SER A 177 -16.94 2.99 -1.19
N GLY A 178 -16.50 2.68 -2.41
CA GLY A 178 -15.21 3.14 -2.95
C GLY A 178 -15.12 4.66 -3.04
N MET A 179 -16.15 5.32 -3.58
CA MET A 179 -16.21 6.78 -3.68
C MET A 179 -16.35 7.46 -2.31
N SER A 180 -17.11 6.87 -1.39
CA SER A 180 -17.24 7.38 -0.01
C SER A 180 -15.92 7.34 0.74
N ALA A 181 -15.13 6.27 0.54
CA ALA A 181 -13.77 6.19 1.08
C ALA A 181 -12.84 7.25 0.45
N GLU A 182 -12.99 7.54 -0.85
CA GLU A 182 -12.28 8.65 -1.52
C GLU A 182 -12.65 10.02 -0.94
N LEU A 183 -13.95 10.29 -0.81
CA LEU A 183 -14.47 11.53 -0.23
C LEU A 183 -13.97 11.76 1.20
N LYS A 184 -14.01 10.72 2.04
CA LYS A 184 -13.50 10.78 3.43
C LYS A 184 -12.03 11.21 3.47
N ARG A 185 -11.19 10.67 2.57
CA ARG A 185 -9.77 11.06 2.50
C ARG A 185 -9.61 12.53 2.13
N TYR A 186 -10.30 13.01 1.09
CA TYR A 186 -10.26 14.42 0.70
C TYR A 186 -10.69 15.35 1.84
N LEU A 187 -11.74 15.00 2.59
CA LEU A 187 -12.21 15.78 3.73
C LEU A 187 -11.18 15.83 4.87
N GLU A 188 -10.61 14.68 5.25
CA GLU A 188 -9.60 14.59 6.30
C GLU A 188 -8.33 15.36 5.93
N ASP A 189 -7.90 15.27 4.67
CA ASP A 189 -6.71 15.95 4.17
C ASP A 189 -6.90 17.46 4.06
N LYS A 190 -8.09 17.90 3.59
CA LYS A 190 -8.48 19.31 3.59
C LYS A 190 -8.47 19.87 5.01
N ALA A 191 -9.02 19.14 5.98
CA ALA A 191 -9.06 19.55 7.37
C ALA A 191 -7.65 19.68 7.96
N LEU A 192 -6.77 18.70 7.68
CA LEU A 192 -5.38 18.72 8.11
C LEU A 192 -4.63 19.94 7.55
N LEU A 193 -4.76 20.19 6.24
CA LEU A 193 -4.14 21.33 5.57
C LEU A 193 -4.64 22.66 6.14
N LYS A 194 -5.95 22.77 6.40
CA LYS A 194 -6.56 23.97 6.99
C LYS A 194 -6.00 24.26 8.38
N GLN A 195 -5.94 23.26 9.26
CA GLN A 195 -5.40 23.43 10.63
C GLN A 195 -3.95 23.92 10.60
N TYR A 196 -3.12 23.31 9.75
CA TYR A 196 -1.74 23.73 9.59
C TYR A 196 -1.62 25.15 9.03
N ALA A 197 -2.37 25.47 7.98
CA ALA A 197 -2.33 26.79 7.34
C ALA A 197 -2.78 27.91 8.29
N GLU A 198 -3.78 27.66 9.13
CA GLU A 198 -4.37 28.67 10.03
C GLU A 198 -3.63 28.79 11.38
N GLY A 199 -2.96 27.75 11.85
CA GLY A 199 -2.46 27.72 13.23
C GLY A 199 -1.14 27.01 13.48
N ASP A 200 -0.41 26.58 12.44
CA ASP A 200 0.87 25.84 12.56
C ASP A 200 0.78 24.64 13.52
N HIS A 201 -0.39 23.98 13.54
CA HIS A 201 -0.63 22.78 14.32
C HIS A 201 -1.64 21.88 13.62
N VAL A 202 -1.67 20.62 14.03
CA VAL A 202 -2.67 19.65 13.60
C VAL A 202 -3.11 18.78 14.76
N LEU A 203 -4.36 18.34 14.74
CA LEU A 203 -4.89 17.32 15.63
C LEU A 203 -4.80 15.96 14.92
N ASP A 204 -3.88 15.11 15.36
CA ASP A 204 -3.70 13.76 14.82
C ASP A 204 -3.95 12.72 15.91
N ASN A 205 -4.85 11.77 15.67
CA ASN A 205 -5.21 10.71 16.62
C ASN A 205 -5.54 11.23 18.04
N GLY A 206 -6.20 12.39 18.12
CA GLY A 206 -6.56 13.06 19.38
C GLY A 206 -5.41 13.82 20.06
N ARG A 207 -4.22 13.83 19.46
CA ARG A 207 -3.04 14.53 19.95
C ARG A 207 -2.79 15.81 19.14
N LEU A 208 -2.60 16.92 19.85
CA LEU A 208 -2.18 18.17 19.23
C LEU A 208 -0.68 18.13 18.93
N ILE A 209 -0.32 18.33 17.66
CA ILE A 209 1.06 18.38 17.17
C ILE A 209 1.30 19.77 16.62
N ARG A 210 2.33 20.46 17.13
CA ARG A 210 2.72 21.82 16.71
C ARG A 210 3.90 21.77 15.76
N ALA A 211 3.98 22.74 14.86
CA ALA A 211 5.12 22.91 13.99
C ALA A 211 6.40 23.17 14.78
N GLN A 212 7.49 22.62 14.29
CA GLN A 212 8.85 22.89 14.74
C GLN A 212 9.54 23.71 13.67
N ASN A 213 10.31 24.72 14.07
CA ASN A 213 11.09 25.51 13.13
C ASN A 213 12.33 24.72 12.71
N GLU A 214 12.55 24.64 11.40
CA GLU A 214 13.74 24.02 10.82
C GLU A 214 14.45 25.00 9.91
N GLU A 215 15.77 25.04 10.04
CA GLU A 215 16.65 25.84 9.17
C GLU A 215 17.06 24.99 7.96
N VAL A 216 16.88 25.55 6.76
CA VAL A 216 17.33 24.97 5.50
C VAL A 216 18.09 25.99 4.68
N LEU A 217 19.10 25.56 3.92
CA LEU A 217 19.86 26.45 3.05
C LEU A 217 19.02 26.89 1.85
N SER A 218 19.03 28.18 1.55
CA SER A 218 18.40 28.74 0.35
C SER A 218 19.11 28.27 -0.92
N VAL A 219 18.32 27.80 -1.90
CA VAL A 219 18.78 27.26 -3.19
C VAL A 219 19.40 28.35 -4.09
N SER A 220 19.00 29.61 -3.91
CA SER A 220 19.37 30.71 -4.82
C SER A 220 20.73 31.35 -4.56
N ASP A 221 21.32 31.22 -3.36
CA ASP A 221 22.63 31.82 -3.06
C ASP A 221 23.48 31.08 -2.00
N GLY A 222 23.02 29.95 -1.43
CA GLY A 222 23.78 29.09 -0.50
C GLY A 222 24.27 29.76 0.80
N ARG A 223 23.95 31.05 1.02
CA ARG A 223 24.41 31.88 2.13
C ARG A 223 23.30 32.27 3.10
N GLU A 224 22.05 32.08 2.72
CA GLU A 224 20.90 32.49 3.53
C GLU A 224 20.16 31.25 4.07
N LEU A 225 19.96 31.22 5.38
CA LEU A 225 19.20 30.17 6.06
C LEU A 225 17.72 30.58 6.06
N ILE A 226 16.89 29.74 5.45
CA ILE A 226 15.43 29.89 5.49
C ILE A 226 14.91 29.07 6.67
N VAL A 227 14.17 29.72 7.56
CA VAL A 227 13.45 29.05 8.64
C VAL A 227 12.06 28.69 8.14
N ARG A 228 11.70 27.41 8.20
CA ARG A 228 10.37 26.92 7.84
C ARG A 228 9.70 26.18 9.00
N PRO A 229 8.39 26.39 9.24
CA PRO A 229 7.65 25.54 10.16
C PRO A 229 7.43 24.16 9.54
N VAL A 230 7.65 23.10 10.32
CA VAL A 230 7.54 21.71 9.88
C VAL A 230 6.76 20.88 10.88
N ILE A 231 5.79 20.10 10.39
CA ILE A 231 5.14 19.01 11.13
C ILE A 231 5.40 17.70 10.40
N ARG A 232 5.97 16.72 11.09
CA ARG A 232 6.13 15.35 10.58
C ARG A 232 5.12 14.42 11.22
N LEU A 233 4.24 13.86 10.40
CA LEU A 233 3.26 12.85 10.80
C LEU A 233 3.75 11.49 10.32
N GLN A 234 4.61 10.86 11.14
CA GLN A 234 5.30 9.61 10.78
C GLN A 234 4.31 8.48 10.45
N GLU A 235 3.28 8.29 11.28
CA GLU A 235 2.24 7.28 11.06
C GLU A 235 1.45 7.51 9.76
N ARG A 236 1.46 8.74 9.24
CA ARG A 236 0.78 9.15 8.01
C ARG A 236 1.73 9.36 6.84
N ASN A 237 3.04 9.09 6.99
CA ASN A 237 4.08 9.40 6.00
C ASN A 237 3.89 10.78 5.34
N THR A 238 3.58 11.81 6.14
CA THR A 238 3.23 13.15 5.66
C THR A 238 4.10 14.19 6.35
N ILE A 239 4.61 15.14 5.57
CA ILE A 239 5.31 16.32 6.08
C ILE A 239 4.51 17.56 5.66
N LEU A 240 4.13 18.39 6.64
CA LEU A 240 3.53 19.69 6.38
C LEU A 240 4.61 20.74 6.59
N THR A 241 4.84 21.55 5.57
CA THR A 241 5.80 22.65 5.61
C THR A 241 5.29 23.78 4.71
N ARG A 242 5.72 25.01 4.95
CA ARG A 242 5.55 26.12 4.01
C ARG A 242 6.86 26.89 3.88
N ILE A 243 7.20 27.28 2.67
CA ILE A 243 8.25 28.26 2.42
C ILE A 243 7.54 29.61 2.40
N ASN A 244 7.99 30.55 3.22
CA ASN A 244 7.44 31.90 3.21
C ASN A 244 8.20 32.69 2.13
N PRO A 245 7.61 33.04 0.98
CA PRO A 245 8.32 33.78 -0.07
C PRO A 245 8.51 35.27 0.28
N GLU A 246 7.90 35.75 1.37
CA GLU A 246 7.96 37.16 1.80
C GLU A 246 8.88 37.40 3.01
N VAL A 247 9.72 36.44 3.38
CA VAL A 247 10.86 36.61 4.31
C VAL A 247 12.16 36.45 3.56
#